data_AF-I7AG13-F1
#
_entry.id   AF-I7AG13-F1
#
_cell.length_a   1.000
_cell.length_b   1.000
_cell.length_c   1.000
_cell.angle_alpha   90.00
_cell.angle_beta   90.00
_cell.angle_gamma   90.00
#
_symmetry.space_group_name_H-M   'P 1'
#
loop_
_entity.id
_entity.type
_entity.pdbx_description
1 polymer ?
#
loop_
_entity_poly.entity_id
_entity_poly.type
_entity_poly.pdbx_seq_one_letter_code
_entity_poly.pdbx_strand_id
1 'polypeptide(L)'
;MMVGKSILKFPFLSLRKNISESVVPRITISMAMLKPISVIMPKVLSDNLYKGAMALATCPFGVGDRIKIDKYDGVVKNISFWYVMLERGKGYVFIPTSHIYNTVIEMFK
;
A
#
# COMPACT_ATOMS: atom_id res chain seq x y z
N MET A 1 46.48 -0.21 0.71
CA MET A 1 45.90 -1.20 -0.22
C MET A 1 45.26 -2.30 0.63
N MET A 2 44.07 -2.77 0.22
CA MET A 2 43.25 -3.83 0.84
C MET A 2 42.56 -3.49 2.17
N VAL A 3 41.32 -3.91 2.48
CA VAL A 3 40.09 -4.27 1.76
C VAL A 3 39.08 -4.42 2.92
N GLY A 4 37.85 -3.93 2.73
CA GLY A 4 36.84 -3.89 3.78
C GLY A 4 36.36 -5.27 4.27
N LYS A 5 35.63 -5.22 5.38
CA LYS A 5 34.49 -6.08 5.74
C LYS A 5 33.81 -5.47 6.98
N SER A 6 32.76 -4.70 6.75
CA SER A 6 31.85 -4.26 7.81
C SER A 6 31.03 -5.47 8.25
N ILE A 7 31.35 -6.03 9.42
CA ILE A 7 30.61 -7.15 10.01
C ILE A 7 29.46 -6.56 10.83
N LEU A 8 28.28 -6.50 10.22
CA LEU A 8 27.01 -6.26 10.91
C LEU A 8 26.78 -7.40 11.91
N LYS A 9 27.06 -7.14 13.19
CA LYS A 9 26.74 -8.04 14.30
C LYS A 9 25.25 -7.98 14.59
N PHE A 10 24.50 -8.96 14.09
CA PHE A 10 23.11 -9.18 14.46
C PHE A 10 23.01 -9.74 15.89
N PRO A 11 22.20 -9.14 16.78
CA PRO A 11 22.19 -9.47 18.22
C PRO A 11 21.21 -10.60 18.59
N PHE A 12 20.91 -11.57 17.72
CA PHE A 12 19.79 -12.50 17.93
C PHE A 12 20.11 -14.00 17.80
N LEU A 13 21.36 -14.41 17.92
CA LEU A 13 21.73 -15.84 17.89
C LEU A 13 22.70 -16.24 19.02
N SER A 14 22.26 -16.06 20.27
CA SER A 14 22.78 -16.87 21.38
C SER A 14 21.67 -17.77 21.91
N LEU A 15 21.34 -18.81 21.13
CA LEU A 15 20.45 -19.88 21.56
C LEU A 15 21.22 -20.79 22.54
N ARG A 16 21.32 -20.36 23.80
CA ARG A 16 21.92 -21.16 24.87
C ARG A 16 20.87 -22.15 25.36
N LYS A 17 21.07 -23.42 25.00
CA LYS A 17 20.43 -24.59 25.61
C LYS A 17 20.62 -24.55 27.13
N ASN A 18 19.51 -24.51 27.87
CA ASN A 18 19.39 -25.18 29.16
C ASN A 18 17.93 -25.61 29.30
N ILE A 19 17.73 -26.90 29.14
CA ILE A 19 16.50 -27.62 29.41
C ILE A 19 16.41 -27.70 30.94
N SER A 20 15.41 -27.06 31.52
CA SER A 20 14.96 -27.34 32.88
C SER A 20 13.47 -27.67 32.79
N GLU A 21 13.15 -28.87 33.25
CA GLU A 21 11.84 -29.48 33.26
C GLU A 21 10.83 -28.67 34.09
N SER A 22 9.54 -28.87 33.76
CA SER A 22 8.34 -28.46 34.51
C SER A 22 7.79 -27.03 34.31
N VAL A 23 7.40 -26.68 33.09
CA VAL A 23 6.27 -25.74 32.88
C VAL A 23 5.40 -26.23 31.73
N VAL A 24 4.25 -26.78 32.08
CA VAL A 24 3.17 -27.16 31.15
C VAL A 24 2.85 -25.97 30.22
N PRO A 25 2.76 -26.18 28.90
CA PRO A 25 3.03 -25.13 27.93
C PRO A 25 1.83 -24.19 27.73
N ARG A 26 1.85 -23.04 28.41
CA ARG A 26 1.00 -21.87 28.06
C ARG A 26 1.33 -21.29 26.68
N ILE A 27 2.41 -21.74 26.04
CA ILE A 27 2.89 -21.25 24.75
C ILE A 27 2.16 -21.93 23.58
N THR A 28 1.60 -23.13 23.76
CA THR A 28 0.88 -23.85 22.68
C THR A 28 -0.45 -23.17 22.32
N ILE A 29 -1.06 -22.43 23.25
CA ILE A 29 -2.35 -21.74 23.04
C ILE A 29 -2.19 -20.48 22.18
N SER A 30 -0.98 -19.93 22.06
CA SER A 30 -0.74 -18.68 21.31
C SER A 30 -0.68 -18.90 19.79
N MET A 31 -0.21 -20.06 19.32
CA MET A 31 -0.07 -20.32 17.89
C MET A 31 -1.41 -20.61 17.20
N ALA A 32 -2.40 -21.15 17.91
CA ALA A 32 -3.73 -21.45 17.38
C ALA A 32 -4.63 -20.20 17.24
N MET A 33 -4.31 -19.11 17.94
CA MET A 33 -5.00 -17.82 17.86
C MET A 33 -4.39 -16.87 16.82
N LEU A 34 -3.18 -17.16 16.34
CA LEU A 34 -2.64 -16.60 15.08
C LEU A 34 -3.32 -17.28 13.88
N LYS A 35 -4.67 -17.31 13.87
CA LYS A 35 -5.37 -17.33 12.58
C LYS A 35 -4.82 -16.11 11.83
N PRO A 36 -4.22 -16.28 10.64
CA PRO A 36 -3.49 -15.19 10.05
C PRO A 36 -4.48 -14.07 9.79
N ILE A 37 -4.21 -12.88 10.30
CA ILE A 37 -4.94 -11.67 9.90
C ILE A 37 -4.86 -11.52 8.36
N SER A 38 -3.87 -12.17 7.71
CA SER A 38 -3.77 -12.32 6.26
C SER A 38 -4.83 -13.20 5.58
N VAL A 39 -5.67 -13.95 6.31
CA VAL A 39 -6.70 -14.84 5.73
C VAL A 39 -8.08 -14.16 5.60
N ILE A 40 -8.29 -12.98 6.19
CA ILE A 40 -9.59 -12.27 6.13
C ILE A 40 -9.45 -10.84 5.59
N MET A 41 -8.43 -10.56 4.77
CA MET A 41 -8.51 -9.41 3.88
C MET A 41 -9.24 -9.87 2.62
N PRO A 42 -10.42 -9.33 2.29
CA PRO A 42 -11.05 -9.63 1.01
C PRO A 42 -10.05 -9.32 -0.10
N LYS A 43 -9.81 -10.28 -1.01
CA LYS A 43 -8.86 -10.12 -2.14
C LYS A 43 -9.06 -8.81 -2.91
N VAL A 44 -10.32 -8.36 -2.99
CA VAL A 44 -10.73 -7.10 -3.62
C VAL A 44 -10.17 -5.87 -2.91
N LEU A 45 -10.09 -5.88 -1.57
CA LEU A 45 -9.55 -4.78 -0.79
C LEU A 45 -8.03 -4.66 -0.97
N SER A 46 -7.31 -5.79 -0.90
CA SER A 46 -5.85 -5.79 -1.14
C SER A 46 -5.50 -5.35 -2.56
N ASP A 47 -6.29 -5.75 -3.56
CA ASP A 47 -6.06 -5.38 -4.96
C ASP A 47 -6.32 -3.88 -5.20
N ASN A 48 -7.40 -3.33 -4.64
CA ASN A 48 -7.70 -1.89 -4.73
C ASN A 48 -6.66 -1.03 -4.02
N LEU A 49 -6.17 -1.48 -2.85
CA LEU A 49 -5.10 -0.81 -2.12
C LEU A 49 -3.79 -0.77 -2.93
N TYR A 50 -3.41 -1.90 -3.53
CA TYR A 50 -2.23 -1.99 -4.38
C TYR A 50 -2.34 -1.05 -5.59
N LYS A 51 -3.48 -1.09 -6.29
CA LYS A 51 -3.74 -0.23 -7.46
C LYS A 51 -3.72 1.25 -7.09
N GLY A 52 -4.35 1.62 -5.97
CA GLY A 52 -4.34 3.00 -5.48
C GLY A 52 -2.93 3.48 -5.14
N ALA A 53 -2.15 2.66 -4.42
CA ALA A 53 -0.77 2.97 -4.09
C ALA A 53 0.09 3.16 -5.36
N MET A 54 -0.06 2.27 -6.35
CA MET A 54 0.66 2.39 -7.60
C MET A 54 0.23 3.62 -8.41
N ALA A 55 -1.06 3.90 -8.53
CA ALA A 55 -1.57 5.08 -9.23
C ALA A 55 -1.03 6.39 -8.66
N LEU A 56 -0.85 6.46 -7.33
CA LEU A 56 -0.27 7.63 -6.66
C LEU A 56 1.26 7.69 -6.81
N ALA A 57 1.93 6.54 -6.77
CA ALA A 57 3.38 6.48 -6.96
C ALA A 57 3.80 6.86 -8.39
N THR A 58 3.00 6.46 -9.39
CA THR A 58 3.24 6.77 -10.80
C THR A 58 2.47 8.00 -11.28
N CYS A 59 1.86 8.76 -10.37
CA CYS A 59 0.82 9.75 -10.70
C CYS A 59 1.28 10.69 -11.83
N PRO A 60 0.67 10.60 -13.03
CA PRO A 60 1.17 11.34 -14.19
C PRO A 60 0.69 12.80 -14.22
N PHE A 61 -0.10 13.24 -13.24
CA PHE A 61 -0.70 14.57 -13.17
C PHE A 61 -0.66 15.12 -11.75
N GLY A 62 -0.67 16.46 -11.63
CA GLY A 62 -0.70 17.19 -10.37
C GLY A 62 -2.04 17.88 -10.10
N VAL A 63 -2.15 18.48 -8.92
CA VAL A 63 -3.25 19.40 -8.60
C VAL A 63 -3.12 20.65 -9.47
N GLY A 64 -4.19 21.03 -10.16
CA GLY A 64 -4.25 22.13 -11.10
C GLY A 64 -4.23 21.70 -12.57
N ASP A 65 -3.81 20.47 -12.86
CA ASP A 65 -3.78 19.97 -14.23
C ASP A 65 -5.19 19.70 -14.75
N ARG A 66 -5.42 20.01 -16.03
CA ARG A 66 -6.65 19.62 -16.73
C ARG A 66 -6.43 18.27 -17.38
N ILE A 67 -7.17 17.28 -16.91
CA ILE A 67 -7.07 15.90 -17.38
C ILE A 67 -8.43 15.38 -17.82
N LYS A 68 -8.40 14.33 -18.64
CA LYS A 68 -9.58 13.53 -18.95
C LYS A 68 -9.29 12.07 -18.66
N ILE A 69 -10.09 11.51 -17.78
CA ILE A 69 -10.05 10.10 -17.38
C ILE A 69 -11.33 9.45 -17.91
N ASP A 70 -11.19 8.59 -18.93
CA ASP A 70 -12.32 7.98 -19.64
C ASP A 70 -13.34 9.03 -20.13
N LYS A 71 -14.53 9.10 -19.51
CA LYS A 71 -15.60 10.05 -19.85
C LYS A 71 -15.61 11.32 -19.00
N TYR A 72 -14.72 11.42 -18.01
CA TYR A 72 -14.68 12.53 -17.06
C TYR A 72 -13.57 13.51 -17.44
N ASP A 73 -13.95 14.71 -17.89
CA ASP A 73 -13.03 15.82 -18.10
C ASP A 73 -13.14 16.82 -16.94
N GLY A 74 -12.00 17.37 -16.51
CA GLY A 74 -11.98 18.36 -15.44
C GLY A 74 -10.60 18.79 -15.01
N VAL A 75 -10.56 19.73 -14.06
CA VAL A 75 -9.33 20.20 -13.43
C VAL A 75 -9.13 19.47 -12.11
N VAL A 76 -7.95 18.90 -11.89
CA VAL A 76 -7.62 18.21 -10.64
C VAL A 76 -7.57 19.22 -9.50
N LYS A 77 -8.44 19.08 -8.50
CA LYS A 77 -8.46 19.95 -7.31
C LYS A 77 -7.77 19.33 -6.11
N ASN A 78 -7.93 18.02 -5.94
CA ASN A 78 -7.38 17.30 -4.80
C ASN A 78 -7.07 15.87 -5.21
N ILE A 79 -5.96 15.35 -4.70
CA ILE A 79 -5.55 13.97 -4.84
C ILE A 79 -5.48 13.39 -3.43
N SER A 80 -6.37 12.44 -3.13
CA SER A 80 -6.38 11.67 -1.90
C SER A 80 -6.02 10.22 -2.18
N PHE A 81 -5.64 9.47 -1.14
CA PHE A 81 -5.24 8.07 -1.32
C PHE A 81 -6.33 7.21 -1.98
N TRP A 82 -7.58 7.48 -1.64
CA TRP A 82 -8.74 6.74 -2.12
C TRP A 82 -9.37 7.32 -3.38
N TYR A 83 -9.32 8.65 -3.55
CA TYR A 83 -10.05 9.35 -4.61
C TYR A 83 -9.27 10.53 -5.16
N VAL A 84 -9.46 10.81 -6.45
CA VAL A 84 -9.07 12.07 -7.09
C VAL A 84 -10.32 12.89 -7.33
N MET A 85 -10.27 14.16 -6.95
CA MET A 85 -11.34 15.11 -7.13
C MET A 85 -11.08 15.98 -8.36
N LEU A 86 -11.96 15.85 -9.35
CA LEU A 86 -11.99 16.72 -10.53
C LEU A 86 -13.08 17.77 -10.37
N GLU A 87 -12.76 19.03 -10.64
CA GLU A 87 -13.75 20.08 -10.83
C GLU A 87 -14.19 20.09 -12.31
N ARG A 88 -15.50 20.03 -12.52
CA ARG A 88 -16.13 20.06 -13.83
C ARG A 88 -17.27 21.06 -13.84
N GLY A 89 -17.07 22.22 -14.47
CA GLY A 89 -18.08 23.28 -14.55
C GLY A 89 -18.45 23.80 -13.16
N LYS A 90 -19.68 23.51 -12.70
CA LYS A 90 -20.18 23.89 -11.36
C LYS A 90 -20.17 22.72 -10.35
N GLY A 91 -19.62 21.57 -10.70
CA GLY A 91 -19.66 20.36 -9.87
C GLY A 91 -18.30 19.72 -9.64
N TYR A 92 -18.30 18.70 -8.76
CA TYR A 92 -17.13 17.88 -8.45
C TYR A 92 -17.38 16.42 -8.80
N VAL A 93 -16.35 15.75 -9.31
CA VAL A 93 -16.35 14.33 -9.62
C VAL A 93 -15.28 13.66 -8.79
N PHE A 94 -15.64 12.58 -8.09
CA PHE A 94 -14.72 11.79 -7.28
C PHE A 94 -14.44 10.47 -7.97
N ILE A 95 -13.20 10.28 -8.40
CA ILE A 95 -12.76 9.08 -9.12
C ILE A 95 -11.90 8.24 -8.18
N PRO A 96 -12.25 6.96 -7.91
CA PRO A 96 -11.42 6.09 -7.11
C PRO A 96 -10.02 5.91 -7.73
N THR A 97 -8.96 5.96 -6.92
CA THR A 97 -7.59 5.79 -7.39
C THR A 97 -7.34 4.40 -8.02
N SER A 98 -8.06 3.37 -7.59
CA SER A 98 -8.03 2.05 -8.21
C SER A 98 -8.55 2.03 -9.66
N HIS A 99 -9.46 2.93 -10.01
CA HIS A 99 -9.96 3.09 -11.38
C HIS A 99 -8.93 3.78 -12.27
N ILE A 100 -8.23 4.77 -11.72
CA ILE A 100 -7.18 5.54 -12.41
C ILE A 100 -6.04 4.61 -12.86
N TYR A 101 -5.66 3.64 -12.02
CA TYR A 101 -4.64 2.66 -12.36
C TYR A 101 -4.96 1.85 -13.63
N ASN A 102 -6.23 1.53 -13.87
CA ASN A 102 -6.65 0.68 -15.00
C ASN A 102 -7.13 1.47 -16.21
N THR A 103 -7.07 2.80 -16.19
CA THR A 103 -7.63 3.66 -17.24
C THR A 103 -6.57 4.53 -17.91
N VAL A 104 -6.84 4.87 -19.16
CA VAL A 104 -6.01 5.81 -19.92
C VAL A 104 -6.32 7.23 -19.46
N ILE A 105 -5.26 8.00 -19.24
CA ILE A 105 -5.35 9.40 -18.81
C ILE A 105 -4.86 10.28 -19.96
N GLU A 106 -5.72 11.15 -20.45
CA GLU A 106 -5.37 12.17 -21.43
C GLU A 106 -5.02 13.47 -20.70
N MET A 107 -3.84 14.02 -20.99
CA MET A 107 -3.40 15.31 -20.45
C MET A 107 -3.49 16.39 -21.52
N PHE A 108 -4.01 17.56 -21.15
CA PHE A 108 -4.07 18.72 -22.03
C PHE A 108 -3.05 19.76 -21.55
N LYS A 109 -2.13 20.16 -22.44
CA LYS A 109 -1.18 21.26 -22.21
C LYS A 109 -1.79 22.60 -22.55
#